data_AF-A0A2B6S673-F1
#
_entry.id   AF-A0A2B6S673-F1
#
_cell.length_a   1.000
_cell.length_b   1.000
_cell.length_c   1.000
_cell.angle_alpha   90.00
_cell.angle_beta   90.00
_cell.angle_gamma   90.00
#
_symmetry.space_group_name_H-M   'P 1'
#
loop_
_entity.id
_entity.type
_entity.pdbx_description
1 polymer ?
#
loop_
_entity_poly.entity_id
_entity_poly.type
_entity_poly.pdbx_seq_one_letter_code
_entity_poly.pdbx_strand_id
1 'polypeptide(L)'
;MLLLSALREFKKYQNECKLKIGAKYDKTFDLVFTTTRKPLSKSTLKNTLDRILRKADLHPVSIHGLRHSHAVLLLEAGVEMKYIQERLGHKSIEITADIYSHVIPKIIENEQSKYDSYVGQEFSFEKSGAKLIFLMGYVF
;
A
#
# COMPACT_ATOMS: atom_id res chain seq x y z
N MET A 1 -7.81 -13.24 4.51
CA MET A 1 -8.33 -14.02 5.66
C MET A 1 -7.97 -13.42 7.03
N LEU A 2 -6.73 -12.98 7.28
CA LEU A 2 -6.28 -12.45 8.60
C LEU A 2 -6.94 -11.13 9.05
N LEU A 3 -7.20 -10.21 8.11
CA LEU A 3 -7.83 -8.92 8.47
C LEU A 3 -9.27 -9.10 8.95
N LEU A 4 -10.03 -9.96 8.28
CA LEU A 4 -11.43 -10.21 8.63
C LEU A 4 -11.55 -10.88 10.00
N SER A 5 -10.65 -11.83 10.33
CA SER A 5 -10.62 -12.43 11.66
C SER A 5 -10.26 -11.41 12.73
N ALA A 6 -9.24 -10.57 12.50
CA ALA A 6 -8.85 -9.51 13.43
C ALA A 6 -9.98 -8.50 13.66
N LEU A 7 -10.70 -8.08 12.61
CA LEU A 7 -11.84 -7.17 12.75
C LEU A 7 -13.02 -7.82 13.49
N ARG A 8 -13.27 -9.11 13.28
CA ARG A 8 -14.29 -9.86 14.03
C ARG A 8 -13.94 -9.96 15.50
N GLU A 9 -12.69 -10.25 15.82
CA GLU A 9 -12.18 -10.30 17.19
C GLU A 9 -12.26 -8.93 17.87
N PHE A 10 -11.86 -7.88 17.16
CA PHE A 10 -11.98 -6.51 17.64
C PHE A 10 -13.44 -6.12 17.90
N LYS A 11 -14.37 -6.53 17.03
CA LYS A 11 -15.82 -6.33 17.24
C LYS A 11 -16.34 -7.07 18.48
N LYS A 12 -15.86 -8.29 18.73
CA LYS A 12 -16.21 -9.03 19.96
C LYS A 12 -15.72 -8.28 21.20
N TYR A 13 -14.45 -7.88 21.22
CA TYR A 13 -13.87 -7.09 22.30
C TYR A 13 -14.66 -5.80 22.55
N GLN A 14 -15.05 -5.08 21.49
CA GLN A 14 -15.89 -3.89 21.63
C GLN A 14 -17.24 -4.21 22.27
N ASN A 15 -17.91 -5.28 21.84
CA ASN A 15 -19.18 -5.66 22.42
C ASN A 15 -19.05 -5.98 23.91
N GLU A 16 -17.98 -6.66 24.33
CA GLU A 16 -17.68 -6.89 25.74
C GLU A 16 -17.48 -5.58 26.52
N CYS A 17 -16.73 -4.62 25.96
CA CYS A 17 -16.58 -3.30 26.54
C CYS A 17 -17.91 -2.54 26.63
N LYS A 18 -18.76 -2.62 25.59
CA LYS A 18 -20.10 -2.01 25.57
C LYS A 18 -20.98 -2.61 26.68
N LEU A 19 -20.96 -3.93 26.86
CA LEU A 19 -21.70 -4.63 27.90
C LEU A 19 -21.24 -4.20 29.30
N LYS A 20 -19.92 -4.05 29.54
CA LYS A 20 -19.37 -3.57 30.81
C LYS A 20 -19.79 -2.13 31.14
N ILE A 21 -19.92 -1.27 30.14
CA ILE A 21 -20.36 0.13 30.31
C ILE A 21 -21.89 0.22 30.55
N GLY A 22 -22.65 -0.74 30.04
CA GLY A 22 -24.10 -0.87 30.28
C GLY A 22 -24.91 0.32 29.76
N ALA A 23 -25.92 0.75 30.52
CA ALA A 23 -26.87 1.81 30.11
C ALA A 23 -26.22 3.19 29.89
N LYS A 24 -24.97 3.40 30.31
CA LYS A 24 -24.22 4.64 30.09
C LYS A 24 -23.57 4.71 28.70
N TYR A 25 -23.67 3.64 27.90
CA TYR A 25 -23.14 3.61 26.55
C TYR A 25 -24.03 4.43 25.61
N ASP A 26 -23.49 5.54 25.13
CA ASP A 26 -24.17 6.42 24.19
C ASP A 26 -24.10 5.79 22.79
N LYS A 27 -25.26 5.46 22.23
CA LYS A 27 -25.41 4.83 20.91
C LYS A 27 -25.47 5.84 19.76
N THR A 28 -25.39 7.14 20.05
CA THR A 28 -25.54 8.20 19.06
C THR A 28 -24.51 8.09 17.93
N PHE A 29 -23.29 7.64 18.25
CA PHE A 29 -22.24 7.43 17.28
C PHE A 29 -21.68 6.00 17.44
N ASP A 30 -22.16 5.05 16.62
CA ASP A 30 -21.66 3.66 16.56
C ASP A 30 -20.35 3.57 15.77
N LEU A 31 -19.35 4.33 16.23
CA LEU A 31 -18.04 4.42 15.60
C LEU A 31 -17.19 3.17 15.90
N VAL A 32 -16.44 2.72 14.90
CA VAL A 32 -15.54 1.56 15.01
C VAL A 32 -14.26 1.89 15.79
N PHE A 33 -13.77 3.12 15.79
CA PHE A 33 -12.55 3.50 16.50
C PHE A 33 -12.83 4.57 17.57
N THR A 34 -13.02 4.12 18.82
CA THR A 34 -13.34 5.00 19.95
C THR A 34 -12.61 4.58 21.22
N THR A 35 -12.33 5.54 22.10
CA THR A 35 -11.91 5.25 23.48
C THR A 35 -13.13 5.07 24.39
N THR A 36 -13.87 6.14 24.66
CA THR A 36 -15.01 6.12 25.60
C THR A 36 -16.12 7.04 25.12
N ARG A 37 -16.72 6.72 23.95
CA ARG A 37 -17.79 7.50 23.28
C ARG A 37 -17.33 8.73 22.50
N LYS A 38 -16.02 8.93 22.34
CA LYS A 38 -15.44 9.98 21.50
C LYS A 38 -14.59 9.37 20.39
N PRO A 39 -14.48 10.03 19.23
CA PRO A 39 -13.52 9.66 18.20
C PRO A 39 -12.13 9.50 18.82
N LEU A 40 -11.40 8.49 18.37
CA LEU A 40 -10.04 8.27 18.83
C LEU A 40 -9.18 9.51 18.54
N SER A 41 -8.54 10.06 19.56
CA SER A 41 -7.70 11.24 19.36
C SER A 41 -6.43 10.88 18.58
N LYS A 42 -5.93 11.82 17.79
CA LYS A 42 -4.65 11.66 17.05
C LYS A 42 -3.50 11.31 18.00
N SER A 43 -3.48 11.91 19.19
CA SER A 43 -2.46 11.66 20.22
C SER A 43 -2.51 10.24 20.78
N THR A 44 -3.72 9.71 21.04
CA THR A 44 -3.90 8.33 21.50
C THR A 44 -3.37 7.35 20.46
N LEU A 45 -3.65 7.62 19.19
CA LEU A 45 -3.27 6.77 18.08
C LEU A 45 -1.75 6.81 17.86
N LYS A 46 -1.12 7.99 17.92
CA LYS A 46 0.35 8.13 17.91
C LYS A 46 1.02 7.41 19.08
N ASN A 47 0.60 7.67 20.31
CA ASN A 47 1.19 7.04 21.50
C ASN A 47 1.06 5.51 21.48
N THR A 48 -0.06 5.01 20.95
CA THR A 48 -0.26 3.58 20.78
C THR A 48 0.69 3.00 19.75
N LEU A 49 0.87 3.67 18.61
CA LEU A 49 1.85 3.28 17.59
C LEU A 49 3.27 3.28 18.16
N ASP A 50 3.69 4.37 18.80
CA ASP A 50 5.03 4.48 19.39
C ASP A 50 5.29 3.35 20.40
N ARG A 51 4.28 2.98 21.20
CA ARG A 51 4.38 1.85 22.13
C ARG A 51 4.53 0.50 21.41
N ILE A 52 3.84 0.30 20.29
CA ILE A 52 3.95 -0.93 19.49
C ILE A 52 5.33 -1.00 18.83
N LEU A 53 5.79 0.09 18.22
CA LEU A 53 7.10 0.16 17.58
C LEU A 53 8.23 -0.11 18.56
N ARG A 54 8.18 0.48 19.76
CA ARG A 54 9.15 0.20 20.83
C ARG A 54 9.14 -1.26 21.28
N LYS A 55 7.98 -1.91 21.32
CA LYS A 55 7.90 -3.34 21.67
C LYS A 55 8.44 -4.25 20.57
N ALA A 56 8.36 -3.81 19.32
CA ALA A 56 8.86 -4.52 18.16
C ALA A 56 10.34 -4.19 17.84
N ASP A 57 10.98 -3.33 18.64
CA ASP A 57 12.33 -2.81 18.42
C ASP A 57 12.50 -2.16 17.03
N LEU A 58 11.47 -1.44 16.59
CA LEU A 58 11.45 -0.74 15.31
C LEU A 58 11.67 0.75 15.49
N HIS A 59 12.25 1.36 14.45
CA HIS A 59 12.40 2.81 14.36
C HIS A 59 11.03 3.52 14.48
N PRO A 60 10.98 4.72 15.06
CA PRO A 60 9.75 5.50 15.11
C PRO A 60 9.23 5.81 13.71
N VAL A 61 7.98 5.45 13.44
CA VAL A 61 7.29 5.70 12.17
C VAL A 61 5.99 6.44 12.46
N SER A 62 5.62 7.38 11.61
CA SER A 62 4.33 8.08 11.71
C SER A 62 3.20 7.25 11.07
N ILE A 63 1.96 7.61 11.36
CA ILE A 63 0.79 6.97 10.73
C ILE A 63 0.74 7.22 9.23
N HIS A 64 1.21 8.39 8.78
CA HIS A 64 1.41 8.64 7.36
C HIS A 64 2.49 7.72 6.81
N GLY A 65 3.58 7.52 7.56
CA GLY A 65 4.64 6.55 7.22
C GLY A 65 4.12 5.14 6.95
N LEU A 66 3.23 4.63 7.79
CA LEU A 66 2.58 3.32 7.55
C LEU A 66 1.78 3.30 6.24
N ARG A 67 1.10 4.42 5.90
CA ARG A 67 0.38 4.55 4.63
C ARG A 67 1.33 4.60 3.45
N HIS A 68 2.48 5.27 3.56
CA HIS A 68 3.53 5.23 2.55
C HIS A 68 4.08 3.81 2.37
N SER A 69 4.39 3.10 3.46
CA SER A 69 4.85 1.71 3.39
C SER A 69 3.83 0.81 2.70
N HIS A 70 2.53 0.98 2.96
CA HIS A 70 1.49 0.21 2.25
C HIS A 70 1.50 0.48 0.74
N ALA A 71 1.66 1.75 0.34
CA ALA A 71 1.71 2.13 -1.06
C ALA A 71 2.96 1.58 -1.77
N VAL A 72 4.13 1.64 -1.13
CA VAL A 72 5.37 1.04 -1.64
C VAL A 72 5.23 -0.47 -1.80
N LEU A 73 4.65 -1.17 -0.82
CA LEU A 73 4.42 -2.62 -0.90
C LEU A 73 3.47 -3.01 -2.04
N LEU A 74 2.42 -2.21 -2.29
CA LEU A 74 1.54 -2.46 -3.44
C LEU A 74 2.28 -2.26 -4.76
N LEU A 75 3.15 -1.26 -4.83
CA LEU A 75 3.92 -0.95 -6.01
C LEU A 75 4.96 -2.05 -6.31
N GLU A 76 5.70 -2.51 -5.29
CA GLU A 76 6.64 -3.63 -5.41
C GLU A 76 5.94 -4.94 -5.79
N ALA A 77 4.68 -5.13 -5.37
CA ALA A 77 3.86 -6.25 -5.79
C ALA A 77 3.38 -6.16 -7.25
N GLY A 78 3.73 -5.11 -8.00
CA GLY A 78 3.38 -4.91 -9.40
C GLY A 78 1.94 -4.43 -9.61
N VAL A 79 1.29 -3.87 -8.59
CA VAL A 79 -0.06 -3.33 -8.71
C VAL A 79 -0.03 -2.01 -9.49
N GLU A 80 -0.96 -1.85 -10.43
CA GLU A 80 -1.04 -0.65 -11.25
C GLU A 80 -1.21 0.62 -10.40
N MET A 81 -0.48 1.67 -10.74
CA MET A 81 -0.48 2.93 -10.00
C MET A 81 -1.88 3.53 -9.87
N LYS A 82 -2.68 3.50 -10.94
CA LYS A 82 -4.03 4.05 -10.95
C LYS A 82 -4.90 3.39 -9.87
N TYR A 83 -4.77 2.07 -9.73
CA TYR A 83 -5.45 1.32 -8.70
C TYR A 83 -4.95 1.68 -7.29
N ILE A 84 -3.64 1.88 -7.10
CA ILE A 84 -3.07 2.32 -5.81
C ILE A 84 -3.64 3.69 -5.42
N GLN A 85 -3.73 4.63 -6.37
CA GLN A 85 -4.28 5.96 -6.14
C GLN A 85 -5.77 5.93 -5.76
N GLU A 86 -6.59 5.15 -6.47
CA GLU A 86 -8.00 4.96 -6.14
C GLU A 86 -8.17 4.31 -4.76
N ARG A 87 -7.36 3.29 -4.47
CA ARG A 87 -7.38 2.56 -3.18
C ARG A 87 -6.97 3.42 -2.00
N LEU A 88 -5.99 4.30 -2.18
CA LEU A 88 -5.56 5.24 -1.14
C LEU A 88 -6.46 6.48 -1.07
N GLY A 89 -7.27 6.74 -2.10
CA GLY A 89 -8.16 7.89 -2.20
C GLY A 89 -7.50 9.09 -2.88
N HIS A 90 -8.28 9.78 -3.72
CA HIS A 90 -7.90 10.79 -4.74
C HIS A 90 -7.06 12.01 -4.32
N LYS A 91 -6.54 12.12 -3.08
CA LYS A 91 -5.95 13.37 -2.55
C LYS A 91 -4.47 13.34 -2.19
N SER A 92 -3.77 12.22 -2.31
CA SER A 92 -2.37 12.19 -1.89
C SER A 92 -1.39 12.10 -3.05
N ILE A 93 -1.40 13.17 -3.86
CA ILE A 93 -0.33 13.46 -4.83
C ILE A 93 1.03 13.52 -4.09
N GLU A 94 1.05 13.97 -2.84
CA GLU A 94 2.25 14.02 -1.98
C GLU A 94 2.83 12.63 -1.70
N ILE A 95 2.00 11.64 -1.33
CA ILE A 95 2.46 10.23 -1.18
C ILE A 95 3.00 9.70 -2.50
N THR A 96 2.34 10.07 -3.60
CA THR A 96 2.70 9.63 -4.95
C THR A 96 4.08 10.19 -5.33
N ALA A 97 4.34 11.49 -5.19
CA ALA A 97 5.61 12.12 -5.57
C ALA A 97 6.84 11.57 -4.81
N ASP A 98 6.72 11.35 -3.50
CA ASP A 98 7.82 10.82 -2.69
C ASP A 98 8.16 9.37 -3.08
N ILE A 99 7.14 8.53 -3.31
CA ILE A 99 7.30 7.14 -3.75
C ILE A 99 7.87 7.08 -5.16
N TYR A 100 7.39 7.96 -6.06
CA TYR A 100 7.89 8.09 -7.43
C TYR A 100 9.39 8.34 -7.44
N SER A 101 9.87 9.22 -6.58
CA SER A 101 11.27 9.63 -6.60
C SER A 101 12.24 8.52 -6.20
N HIS A 102 11.79 7.53 -5.41
CA HIS A 102 12.68 6.52 -4.81
C HIS A 102 12.46 5.11 -5.37
N VAL A 103 11.23 4.75 -5.74
CA VAL A 103 10.88 3.35 -6.07
C VAL A 103 10.76 3.12 -7.58
N ILE A 104 10.34 4.14 -8.33
CA ILE A 104 10.13 4.01 -9.78
C ILE A 104 11.40 3.73 -10.57
N PRO A 105 12.58 4.33 -10.29
CA PRO A 105 13.79 4.01 -11.04
C PRO A 105 14.10 2.50 -11.04
N LYS A 106 13.91 1.85 -9.88
CA LYS A 106 14.12 0.41 -9.68
C LYS A 106 13.09 -0.44 -10.43
N ILE A 107 11.86 0.04 -10.56
CA ILE A 107 10.80 -0.64 -11.31
C ILE A 107 11.02 -0.47 -12.81
N ILE A 108 11.38 0.73 -13.27
CA ILE A 108 11.70 1.00 -14.68
C ILE A 108 12.86 0.12 -15.13
N GLU A 109 13.93 -0.02 -14.34
CA GLU A 109 15.05 -0.91 -14.66
C GLU A 109 14.60 -2.39 -14.75
N ASN A 110 13.72 -2.83 -13.83
CA ASN A 110 13.14 -4.17 -13.85
C ASN A 110 12.16 -4.38 -15.03
N GLU A 111 11.47 -3.35 -15.49
CA GLU A 111 10.56 -3.42 -16.64
C GLU A 111 11.32 -3.34 -17.97
N GLN A 112 12.36 -2.51 -18.04
CA GLN A 112 13.26 -2.43 -19.19
C GLN A 112 13.98 -3.76 -19.40
N SER A 113 14.53 -4.38 -18.36
CA SER A 113 15.13 -5.71 -18.48
C SER A 113 14.13 -6.79 -18.91
N LYS A 114 12.86 -6.71 -18.50
CA LYS A 114 11.79 -7.60 -19.00
C LYS A 114 11.45 -7.33 -20.46
N TYR A 115 11.41 -6.07 -20.88
CA TYR A 115 11.18 -5.68 -22.27
C TYR A 115 12.35 -6.12 -23.16
N ASP A 116 13.59 -5.86 -22.75
CA ASP A 116 14.79 -6.25 -23.47
C ASP A 116 14.92 -7.76 -23.60
N SER A 117 14.50 -8.52 -22.59
CA SER A 117 14.45 -9.99 -22.69
C SER A 117 13.32 -10.50 -23.56
N TYR A 118 12.17 -9.81 -23.62
CA TYR A 118 11.08 -10.13 -24.55
C TYR A 118 11.48 -9.83 -26.01
N VAL A 119 11.97 -8.62 -26.27
CA VAL A 119 12.40 -8.18 -27.61
C VAL A 119 13.67 -8.91 -28.07
N GLY A 120 14.59 -9.20 -27.15
CA GLY A 120 15.81 -9.97 -27.43
C GLY A 120 15.55 -11.43 -27.80
N GLN A 121 14.40 -12.00 -27.43
CA GLN A 121 13.98 -13.32 -27.94
C GLN A 121 13.45 -13.24 -29.38
N GLU A 122 12.84 -12.12 -29.78
CA GLU A 122 12.32 -11.92 -31.15
C GLU A 122 13.38 -11.39 -32.14
N PHE A 123 14.43 -10.72 -31.65
CA PHE A 123 15.48 -10.13 -32.50
C PHE A 123 16.87 -10.68 -32.18
N SER A 124 17.19 -11.82 -32.79
CA SER A 124 18.57 -12.28 -32.94
C SER A 124 19.25 -11.46 -34.05
N PHE A 125 19.94 -10.37 -33.70
CA PHE A 125 20.82 -9.68 -34.64
C PHE A 125 22.16 -10.43 -34.73
N GLU A 126 22.32 -11.24 -35.78
CA GLU A 126 23.65 -11.70 -36.19
C GLU A 126 24.46 -10.49 -36.69
N LYS A 127 25.47 -10.09 -35.90
CA LYS A 127 26.53 -9.20 -36.38
C LYS A 127 27.43 -9.95 -37.36
N SER A 128 27.02 -10.01 -38.62
CA SER A 128 27.92 -10.21 -39.75
C SER A 128 27.37 -9.43 -40.93
N GLY A 129 28.25 -8.72 -41.63
CA GLY A 129 27.90 -7.71 -42.61
C GLY A 129 26.84 -8.15 -43.63
N ALA A 130 25.94 -7.20 -43.94
CA ALA A 130 24.98 -7.24 -45.04
C ALA A 130 23.81 -8.24 -44.93
N LYS A 131 22.70 -7.80 -44.32
CA LYS A 131 21.36 -7.71 -44.95
C LYS A 131 20.33 -7.29 -43.91
N LEU A 132 19.79 -6.07 -44.06
CA LEU A 132 18.59 -5.64 -43.37
C LEU A 132 17.39 -6.29 -44.08
N ILE A 133 16.99 -7.50 -43.64
CA ILE A 133 15.71 -8.09 -44.07
C ILE A 133 14.69 -7.71 -43.00
N PHE A 134 13.91 -6.68 -43.30
CA PHE A 134 12.71 -6.33 -42.56
C PHE A 134 11.59 -7.25 -43.07
N LEU A 135 11.31 -8.35 -42.37
CA LEU A 135 10.13 -9.17 -42.66
C LEU A 135 8.97 -8.72 -41.76
N MET A 136 7.92 -8.25 -42.43
CA MET A 136 6.54 -7.90 -42.05
C MET A 136 6.01 -8.47 -40.72
N GLY A 137 5.06 -7.87 -40.01
CA GLY A 137 3.98 -6.95 -40.38
C GLY A 137 2.92 -6.96 -39.26
N TYR A 138 1.86 -6.16 -39.45
CA TYR A 138 0.87 -5.70 -38.44
C TYR A 138 1.47 -4.60 -37.57
N VAL A 139 1.07 -3.33 -37.72
CA VAL A 139 -0.24 -2.79 -37.33
C VAL A 139 -0.57 -1.57 -38.20
N PHE A 140 -1.83 -1.48 -38.66
CA PHE A 140 -2.43 -0.29 -39.27
C PHE A 140 -2.53 0.87 -38.28
#